data_AF-A0A8J2H5B2-F1
#
_entry.id   AF-A0A8J2H5B2-F1
#
_cell.length_a   1.000
_cell.length_b   1.000
_cell.length_c   1.000
_cell.angle_alpha   90.00
_cell.angle_beta   90.00
_cell.angle_gamma   90.00
#
_symmetry.space_group_name_H-M   'P 1'
#
loop_
_entity.id
_entity.type
_entity.pdbx_description
1 polymer ?
#
loop_
_entity_poly.entity_id
_entity_poly.type
_entity_poly.pdbx_seq_one_letter_code
_entity_poly.pdbx_strand_id
1 'polypeptide(L)'
;MEDGDYLGAYERFFNEFVRRINPNDQLPVKMSGHEINGEEVIGEVIDLSLQYLNQKYCPPSLQSFIVCLVIEEMKPIFKNQPEICGLRPEKNTYAPLKLMQAVTKKINEICQRYLENSRLALLPPPPSTPFPITSVFAIKNNRRKMEDRHVVLHDLNTIFKIDDDYPASYYAVFDGHAGQDAAVYCATHLHQYLAESIYYPSNIEHALRDAFITTDAHFIQKCKKHALSSGTTAVCAIISNKKFYVAWVGDSQAVLVKRNNVKQLVNSHRPDR
;
A
#
# COMPACT_ATOMS: atom_id res chain seq x y z
N MET A 1 15.14 -13.37 18.59
CA MET A 1 13.96 -13.73 19.42
C MET A 1 12.88 -14.15 18.45
N GLU A 2 12.28 -15.32 18.68
CA GLU A 2 11.24 -16.00 17.86
C GLU A 2 11.62 -16.49 16.45
N ASP A 3 12.71 -17.27 16.31
CA ASP A 3 12.83 -18.23 15.20
C ASP A 3 12.35 -19.60 15.72
N GLY A 4 11.09 -19.97 15.48
CA GLY A 4 10.65 -21.33 15.82
C GLY A 4 9.16 -21.66 15.64
N ASP A 5 8.25 -20.70 15.84
CA ASP A 5 6.80 -20.95 15.76
C ASP A 5 6.04 -19.81 15.06
N TYR A 6 6.36 -19.60 13.78
CA TYR A 6 5.63 -18.61 12.97
C TYR A 6 4.16 -19.01 12.79
N LEU A 7 3.87 -20.32 12.75
CA LEU A 7 2.50 -20.83 12.61
C LEU A 7 1.65 -20.48 13.84
N GLY A 8 2.19 -20.63 15.06
CA GLY A 8 1.50 -20.18 16.27
C GLY A 8 1.32 -18.67 16.31
N ALA A 9 2.26 -17.87 15.78
CA ALA A 9 2.07 -16.43 15.65
C ALA A 9 0.92 -16.07 14.69
N TYR A 10 0.82 -16.78 13.55
CA TYR A 10 -0.28 -16.61 12.60
C TYR A 10 -1.61 -17.08 13.18
N GLU A 11 -1.62 -18.23 13.86
CA GLU A 11 -2.80 -18.75 14.55
C GLU A 11 -3.32 -17.77 15.59
N ARG A 12 -2.44 -17.20 16.43
CA ARG A 12 -2.80 -16.16 17.41
C ARG A 12 -3.41 -14.94 16.72
N PHE A 13 -2.83 -14.49 15.61
CA PHE A 13 -3.39 -13.40 14.83
C PHE A 13 -4.80 -13.71 14.32
N PHE A 14 -5.02 -14.85 13.65
CA PHE A 14 -6.34 -15.18 13.12
C PHE A 14 -7.40 -15.35 14.22
N ASN A 15 -7.05 -16.00 15.33
CA ASN A 15 -7.93 -16.13 16.49
C ASN A 15 -8.37 -14.75 17.02
N GLU A 16 -7.41 -13.84 17.21
CA GLU A 16 -7.70 -12.50 17.73
C GLU A 16 -8.44 -11.64 16.70
N PHE A 17 -8.10 -11.79 15.42
CA PHE A 17 -8.77 -11.10 14.33
C PHE A 17 -10.26 -11.45 14.32
N VAL A 18 -10.60 -12.75 14.26
CA VAL A 18 -11.99 -13.23 14.18
C VAL A 18 -12.79 -12.82 15.42
N ARG A 19 -12.20 -12.88 16.62
CA ARG A 19 -12.84 -12.40 17.87
C ARG A 19 -13.21 -10.92 17.84
N ARG A 20 -12.48 -10.11 17.07
CA ARG A 20 -12.66 -8.65 16.95
C ARG A 20 -13.43 -8.24 15.69
N ILE A 21 -13.96 -9.17 14.89
CA ILE A 21 -14.84 -8.83 13.77
C ILE A 21 -16.24 -8.62 14.35
N ASN A 22 -16.78 -7.41 14.20
CA ASN A 22 -18.19 -7.14 14.41
C ASN A 22 -18.78 -6.61 13.09
N PRO A 23 -19.74 -7.34 12.47
CA PRO A 23 -20.37 -6.92 11.22
C PRO A 23 -21.10 -5.57 11.30
N ASN A 24 -21.42 -5.11 12.51
CA ASN A 24 -22.13 -3.85 12.75
C ASN A 24 -21.20 -2.67 13.07
N ASP A 25 -19.88 -2.90 13.17
CA ASP A 25 -18.94 -1.81 13.41
C ASP A 25 -18.88 -0.86 12.20
N GLN A 26 -18.63 0.42 12.47
CA GLN A 26 -18.23 1.33 11.41
C GLN A 26 -16.97 0.79 10.75
N LEU A 27 -16.96 0.81 9.42
CA LEU A 27 -15.83 0.31 8.65
C LEU A 27 -14.60 1.15 9.00
N PRO A 28 -13.51 0.51 9.43
CA PRO A 28 -12.49 1.22 10.19
C PRO A 28 -11.48 1.94 9.29
N VAL A 29 -11.67 1.91 7.97
CA VAL A 29 -10.73 2.39 6.97
C VAL A 29 -11.20 3.70 6.36
N LYS A 30 -10.25 4.58 6.04
CA LYS A 30 -10.49 5.79 5.28
C LYS A 30 -10.59 5.41 3.80
N MET A 31 -11.52 6.03 3.10
CA MET A 31 -11.76 5.82 1.67
C MET A 31 -11.37 7.04 0.86
N SER A 32 -11.18 6.83 -0.44
CA SER A 32 -11.16 7.93 -1.41
C SER A 32 -12.42 8.79 -1.31
N GLY A 33 -12.23 10.11 -1.35
CA GLY A 33 -13.32 11.10 -1.38
C GLY A 33 -13.98 11.23 -2.75
N HIS A 34 -13.44 10.55 -3.78
CA HIS A 34 -13.87 10.64 -5.16
C HIS A 34 -14.15 9.26 -5.76
N GLU A 35 -14.85 9.23 -6.88
CA GLU A 35 -15.08 7.99 -7.62
C GLU A 35 -13.75 7.38 -8.09
N ILE A 36 -13.72 6.04 -8.16
CA ILE A 36 -12.51 5.26 -8.43
C ILE A 36 -12.57 4.75 -9.87
N ASN A 37 -11.55 5.02 -10.67
CA ASN A 37 -11.48 4.51 -12.04
C ASN A 37 -10.98 3.05 -12.05
N GLY A 38 -11.22 2.30 -13.14
CA GLY A 38 -10.84 0.88 -13.23
C GLY A 38 -9.34 0.62 -12.94
N GLU A 39 -8.46 1.49 -13.41
CA GLU A 39 -7.00 1.40 -13.22
C GLU A 39 -6.56 1.67 -11.77
N GLU A 40 -7.41 2.32 -10.97
CA GLU A 40 -7.15 2.68 -9.57
C GLU A 40 -7.57 1.56 -8.60
N VAL A 41 -8.40 0.61 -9.05
CA VAL A 41 -9.05 -0.39 -8.18
C VAL A 41 -8.02 -1.22 -7.41
N ILE A 42 -6.91 -1.61 -8.02
CA ILE A 42 -5.91 -2.46 -7.34
C ILE A 42 -5.21 -1.70 -6.22
N GLY A 43 -4.78 -0.46 -6.45
CA GLY A 43 -4.20 0.40 -5.41
C GLY A 43 -5.17 0.65 -4.26
N GLU A 44 -6.45 0.89 -4.56
CA GLU A 44 -7.50 1.04 -3.54
C GLU A 44 -7.70 -0.24 -2.73
N VAL A 45 -7.73 -1.42 -3.38
CA VAL A 45 -7.81 -2.71 -2.69
C VAL A 45 -6.62 -2.90 -1.74
N ILE A 46 -5.41 -2.56 -2.18
CA ILE A 46 -4.19 -2.64 -1.36
C ILE A 46 -4.29 -1.71 -0.16
N ASP A 47 -4.58 -0.42 -0.38
CA ASP A 47 -4.64 0.58 0.69
C ASP A 47 -5.71 0.23 1.74
N LEU A 48 -6.93 -0.12 1.30
CA LEU A 48 -8.02 -0.55 2.19
C LEU A 48 -7.63 -1.81 2.98
N SER A 49 -6.94 -2.77 2.34
CA SER A 49 -6.50 -3.99 3.01
C SER A 49 -5.44 -3.72 4.07
N LEU A 50 -4.44 -2.90 3.75
CA LEU A 50 -3.38 -2.52 4.68
C LEU A 50 -3.91 -1.72 5.86
N GLN A 51 -4.79 -0.75 5.62
CA GLN A 51 -5.44 0.02 6.69
C GLN A 51 -6.18 -0.91 7.66
N TYR A 52 -6.94 -1.87 7.15
CA TYR A 52 -7.71 -2.77 8.00
C TYR A 52 -6.83 -3.74 8.77
N LEU A 53 -5.86 -4.37 8.11
CA LEU A 53 -4.94 -5.35 8.71
C LEU A 53 -4.01 -4.70 9.75
N ASN A 54 -3.52 -3.49 9.50
CA ASN A 54 -2.66 -2.75 10.44
C ASN A 54 -3.38 -2.43 11.75
N GLN A 55 -4.65 -2.05 11.69
CA GLN A 55 -5.45 -1.80 12.91
C GLN A 55 -5.71 -3.06 13.74
N LYS A 56 -5.57 -4.23 13.12
CA LYS A 56 -5.67 -5.54 13.77
C LYS A 56 -4.28 -6.13 14.09
N TYR A 57 -3.21 -5.35 13.95
CA TYR A 57 -1.84 -5.76 14.27
C TYR A 57 -1.39 -7.02 13.50
N CYS A 58 -1.75 -7.11 12.22
CA CYS A 58 -1.34 -8.23 11.37
C CYS A 58 0.20 -8.30 11.25
N PRO A 59 0.82 -9.47 11.46
CA PRO A 59 2.26 -9.63 11.27
C PRO A 59 2.71 -9.24 9.85
N PRO A 60 3.82 -8.50 9.67
CA PRO A 60 4.30 -8.10 8.34
C PRO A 60 4.47 -9.25 7.34
N SER A 61 4.95 -10.42 7.80
CA SER A 61 5.14 -11.62 6.96
C SER A 61 3.84 -12.27 6.51
N LEU A 62 2.74 -12.01 7.21
CA LEU A 62 1.41 -12.51 6.85
C LEU A 62 0.62 -11.46 6.06
N GLN A 63 0.82 -10.18 6.35
CA GLN A 63 0.10 -9.06 5.76
C GLN A 63 0.19 -9.05 4.23
N SER A 64 1.40 -9.06 3.65
CA SER A 64 1.57 -9.04 2.19
C SER A 64 0.88 -10.24 1.52
N PHE A 65 0.90 -11.40 2.17
CA PHE A 65 0.25 -12.61 1.66
C PHE A 65 -1.29 -12.49 1.71
N ILE A 66 -1.86 -11.98 2.79
CA ILE A 66 -3.32 -11.75 2.87
C ILE A 66 -3.73 -10.73 1.80
N VAL A 67 -3.00 -9.63 1.63
CA VAL A 67 -3.29 -8.62 0.60
C VAL A 67 -3.23 -9.26 -0.79
N CYS A 68 -2.21 -10.08 -1.07
CA CYS A 68 -2.12 -10.85 -2.31
C CYS A 68 -3.37 -11.72 -2.54
N LEU A 69 -3.79 -12.50 -1.53
CA LEU A 69 -5.00 -13.33 -1.64
C LEU A 69 -6.27 -12.51 -1.90
N VAL A 70 -6.41 -11.35 -1.24
CA VAL A 70 -7.54 -10.44 -1.48
C VAL A 70 -7.57 -10.01 -2.94
N ILE A 71 -6.43 -9.55 -3.48
CA ILE A 71 -6.32 -9.15 -4.89
C ILE A 71 -6.73 -10.31 -5.80
N GLU A 72 -6.17 -11.49 -5.59
CA GLU A 72 -6.41 -12.67 -6.43
C GLU A 72 -7.86 -13.16 -6.38
N GLU A 73 -8.49 -13.16 -5.21
CA GLU A 73 -9.89 -13.56 -5.06
C GLU A 73 -10.86 -12.49 -5.56
N MET A 74 -10.47 -11.22 -5.59
CA MET A 74 -11.31 -10.12 -6.10
C MET A 74 -11.18 -9.93 -7.61
N LYS A 75 -10.04 -10.25 -8.23
CA LYS A 75 -9.84 -10.22 -9.70
C LYS A 75 -11.01 -10.84 -10.51
N PRO A 76 -11.47 -12.08 -10.25
CA PRO A 76 -12.60 -12.64 -10.98
C PRO A 76 -13.93 -11.91 -10.70
N ILE A 77 -14.09 -11.30 -9.52
CA ILE A 77 -15.29 -10.51 -9.18
C ILE A 77 -15.29 -9.22 -10.03
N PHE A 78 -14.15 -8.51 -10.10
CA PHE A 78 -14.02 -7.33 -10.97
C PHE A 78 -14.25 -7.66 -12.45
N LYS A 79 -13.91 -8.87 -12.90
CA LYS A 79 -14.12 -9.29 -14.28
C LYS A 79 -15.57 -9.70 -14.57
N ASN A 80 -16.18 -10.47 -13.67
CA ASN A 80 -17.44 -11.17 -13.96
C ASN A 80 -18.67 -10.52 -13.30
N GLN A 81 -18.50 -9.83 -12.15
CA GLN A 81 -19.57 -9.24 -11.35
C GLN A 81 -19.11 -7.92 -10.68
N PRO A 82 -18.57 -6.95 -11.43
CA PRO A 82 -17.96 -5.73 -10.87
C PRO A 82 -18.93 -4.84 -10.08
N GLU A 83 -20.23 -4.95 -10.31
CA GLU A 83 -21.29 -4.22 -9.60
C GLU A 83 -21.35 -4.59 -8.11
N ILE A 84 -20.93 -5.81 -7.74
CA ILE A 84 -20.80 -6.23 -6.33
C ILE A 84 -19.77 -5.36 -5.60
N CYS A 85 -18.71 -4.96 -6.31
CA CYS A 85 -17.69 -4.05 -5.81
C CYS A 85 -18.07 -2.57 -5.98
N GLY A 86 -19.28 -2.28 -6.49
CA GLY A 86 -19.80 -0.93 -6.63
C GLY A 86 -19.49 -0.25 -7.96
N LEU A 87 -19.16 -0.99 -9.02
CA LEU A 87 -19.10 -0.41 -10.36
C LEU A 87 -20.43 0.25 -10.71
N ARG A 88 -20.35 1.47 -11.23
CA ARG A 88 -21.43 2.28 -11.81
C ARG A 88 -21.25 2.29 -13.33
N PRO A 89 -21.92 1.41 -14.09
CA PRO A 89 -21.70 1.27 -15.53
C PRO A 89 -21.86 2.58 -16.30
N GLU A 90 -22.75 3.46 -15.84
CA GLU A 90 -23.03 4.75 -16.47
C GLU A 90 -21.86 5.75 -16.38
N LYS A 91 -20.96 5.58 -15.39
CA LYS A 91 -19.78 6.43 -15.21
C LYS A 91 -18.47 5.70 -15.48
N ASN A 92 -18.53 4.38 -15.62
CA ASN A 92 -17.38 3.48 -15.62
C ASN A 92 -16.43 3.71 -14.42
N THR A 93 -17.02 3.92 -13.24
CA THR A 93 -16.29 4.13 -11.98
C THR A 93 -16.87 3.32 -10.83
N TYR A 94 -16.06 3.04 -9.81
CA TYR A 94 -16.48 2.36 -8.60
C TYR A 94 -16.87 3.36 -7.52
N ALA A 95 -17.94 3.05 -6.80
CA ALA A 95 -18.35 3.76 -5.59
C ALA A 95 -17.43 3.37 -4.41
N PRO A 96 -16.70 4.31 -3.79
CA PRO A 96 -15.70 3.99 -2.75
C PRO A 96 -16.27 3.16 -1.58
N LEU A 97 -17.46 3.52 -1.10
CA LEU A 97 -18.13 2.81 0.00
C LEU A 97 -18.41 1.34 -0.30
N LYS A 98 -18.84 1.05 -1.53
CA LYS A 98 -19.16 -0.32 -1.96
C LYS A 98 -17.89 -1.14 -2.18
N LEU A 99 -16.84 -0.54 -2.73
CA LEU A 99 -15.53 -1.19 -2.87
C LEU A 99 -14.95 -1.52 -1.49
N MET A 100 -14.94 -0.55 -0.57
CA MET A 100 -14.51 -0.77 0.82
C MET A 100 -15.27 -1.91 1.50
N GLN A 101 -16.60 -1.93 1.37
CA GLN A 101 -17.43 -3.02 1.92
C GLN A 101 -17.03 -4.38 1.35
N ALA A 102 -16.83 -4.47 0.03
CA ALA A 102 -16.43 -5.70 -0.64
C ALA A 102 -15.03 -6.17 -0.20
N VAL A 103 -14.05 -5.26 -0.13
CA VAL A 103 -12.68 -5.54 0.33
C VAL A 103 -12.69 -6.02 1.78
N THR A 104 -13.36 -5.28 2.68
CA THR A 104 -13.43 -5.64 4.11
C THR A 104 -14.08 -7.00 4.31
N LYS A 105 -15.18 -7.26 3.59
CA LYS A 105 -15.86 -8.57 3.60
C LYS A 105 -14.91 -9.68 3.15
N LYS A 106 -14.17 -9.46 2.06
CA LYS A 106 -13.20 -10.43 1.54
C LYS A 106 -12.08 -10.73 2.53
N ILE A 107 -11.53 -9.72 3.20
CA ILE A 107 -10.50 -9.91 4.24
C ILE A 107 -11.07 -10.75 5.40
N ASN A 108 -12.29 -10.45 5.85
CA ASN A 108 -12.95 -11.22 6.91
C ASN A 108 -13.13 -12.69 6.51
N GLU A 109 -13.62 -12.96 5.29
CA GLU A 109 -13.78 -14.32 4.75
C GLU A 109 -12.45 -15.07 4.69
N ILE A 110 -11.38 -14.42 4.21
CA ILE A 110 -10.04 -15.02 4.15
C ILE A 110 -9.53 -15.35 5.55
N CYS A 111 -9.61 -14.41 6.48
CA CYS A 111 -9.11 -14.62 7.85
C CYS A 111 -9.89 -15.70 8.61
N GLN A 112 -11.22 -15.74 8.47
CA GLN A 112 -12.07 -16.80 9.03
C GLN A 112 -11.69 -18.17 8.44
N ARG A 113 -11.48 -18.24 7.12
CA ARG A 113 -11.14 -19.49 6.43
C ARG A 113 -9.87 -20.13 6.96
N TYR A 114 -8.84 -19.34 7.26
CA TYR A 114 -7.57 -19.85 7.79
C TYR A 114 -7.65 -20.30 9.26
N LEU A 115 -8.61 -19.77 10.03
CA LEU A 115 -8.88 -20.24 11.38
C LEU A 115 -9.67 -21.58 11.36
N GLU A 116 -10.72 -21.67 10.56
CA GLU A 116 -11.68 -22.78 10.61
C GLU A 116 -11.22 -24.05 9.88
N ASN A 117 -10.38 -23.92 8.85
CA ASN A 117 -10.06 -25.04 7.96
C ASN A 117 -8.70 -25.69 8.20
N SER A 118 -7.99 -25.38 9.30
CA SER A 118 -6.65 -25.93 9.60
C SER A 118 -5.65 -25.78 8.44
N ARG A 119 -5.80 -24.72 7.63
CA ARG A 119 -4.96 -24.40 6.45
C ARG A 119 -3.72 -23.58 6.81
N LEU A 120 -3.43 -23.40 8.09
CA LEU A 120 -2.25 -22.66 8.56
C LEU A 120 -0.96 -23.19 7.95
N ALA A 121 -0.85 -24.51 7.76
CA ALA A 121 0.31 -25.15 7.12
C ALA A 121 0.51 -24.78 5.64
N LEU A 122 -0.50 -24.20 4.97
CA LEU A 122 -0.39 -23.70 3.60
C LEU A 122 0.15 -22.27 3.54
N LEU A 123 0.25 -21.58 4.69
CA LEU A 123 0.78 -20.22 4.73
C LEU A 123 2.31 -20.27 4.58
N PRO A 124 2.88 -19.39 3.75
CA PRO A 124 4.31 -19.34 3.59
C PRO A 124 4.98 -18.96 4.92
N PRO A 125 6.15 -19.54 5.23
CA PRO A 125 6.95 -19.05 6.34
C PRO A 125 7.37 -17.59 6.08
N PRO A 126 7.69 -16.82 7.13
CA PRO A 126 8.38 -15.56 6.97
C PRO A 126 9.65 -15.72 6.11
N PRO A 127 10.08 -14.68 5.38
CA PRO A 127 11.29 -14.76 4.58
C PRO A 127 12.49 -15.11 5.46
N SER A 128 13.44 -15.87 4.90
CA SER A 128 14.67 -16.27 5.59
C SER A 128 15.54 -15.10 6.03
N THR A 129 15.43 -13.97 5.31
CA THR A 129 15.99 -12.69 5.75
C THR A 129 14.88 -11.87 6.42
N PRO A 130 15.01 -11.53 7.72
CA PRO A 130 14.03 -10.71 8.40
C PRO A 130 13.82 -9.38 7.69
N PHE A 131 12.57 -8.90 7.66
CA PHE A 131 12.27 -7.57 7.17
C PHE A 131 13.00 -6.50 7.99
N PRO A 132 13.33 -5.34 7.37
CA PRO A 132 13.82 -4.20 8.13
C PRO A 132 12.83 -3.83 9.23
N ILE A 133 13.36 -3.56 10.43
CA ILE A 133 12.57 -2.99 11.52
C ILE A 133 12.19 -1.57 11.12
N THR A 134 10.90 -1.27 11.14
CA THR A 134 10.35 0.02 10.73
C THR A 134 9.75 0.74 11.94
N SER A 135 9.84 2.06 11.93
CA SER A 135 9.09 2.92 12.85
C SER A 135 8.56 4.09 12.04
N VAL A 136 7.28 4.39 12.22
CA VAL A 136 6.64 5.51 11.54
C VAL A 136 5.82 6.30 12.53
N PHE A 137 5.91 7.62 12.42
CA PHE A 137 5.11 8.55 13.20
C PHE A 137 4.74 9.74 12.32
N ALA A 138 3.49 10.18 12.43
CA ALA A 138 2.97 11.31 11.68
C ALA A 138 2.00 12.09 12.59
N ILE A 139 2.18 13.41 12.67
CA ILE A 139 1.40 14.27 13.56
C ILE A 139 1.07 15.58 12.86
N LYS A 140 -0.20 16.01 12.97
CA LYS A 140 -0.71 17.24 12.35
C LYS A 140 -0.08 18.51 12.91
N ASN A 141 0.35 18.46 14.18
CA ASN A 141 0.76 19.64 14.95
C ASN A 141 -0.29 20.77 14.82
N ASN A 142 0.16 22.00 14.55
CA ASN A 142 -0.68 23.19 14.46
C ASN A 142 -1.29 23.42 13.06
N ARG A 143 -1.11 22.50 12.10
CA ARG A 143 -1.72 22.64 10.77
C ARG A 143 -3.23 22.41 10.85
N ARG A 144 -3.97 23.06 9.93
CA ARG A 144 -5.44 22.92 9.86
C ARG A 144 -5.85 21.49 9.51
N LYS A 145 -5.18 20.89 8.52
CA LYS A 145 -5.38 19.52 8.04
C LYS A 145 -4.05 18.76 8.10
N MET A 146 -4.13 17.43 8.19
CA MET A 146 -2.98 16.54 8.04
C MET A 146 -2.87 16.15 6.57
N GLU A 147 -2.00 16.83 5.83
CA GLU A 147 -1.83 16.65 4.39
C GLU A 147 -0.74 15.61 4.06
N ASP A 148 0.15 15.32 5.01
CA ASP A 148 1.19 14.31 4.82
C ASP A 148 0.61 12.88 4.79
N ARG A 149 1.23 12.03 3.97
CA ARG A 149 0.99 10.59 3.90
C ARG A 149 2.31 9.83 3.92
N HIS A 150 2.24 8.56 4.28
CA HIS A 150 3.37 7.65 4.22
C HIS A 150 2.90 6.26 3.82
N VAL A 151 3.83 5.44 3.33
CA VAL A 151 3.60 4.05 2.95
C VAL A 151 4.70 3.18 3.54
N VAL A 152 4.32 2.02 4.07
CA VAL A 152 5.23 0.98 4.55
C VAL A 152 4.75 -0.35 3.98
N LEU A 153 5.51 -0.92 3.06
CA LEU A 153 5.27 -2.25 2.52
C LEU A 153 6.52 -3.08 2.80
N HIS A 154 6.38 -4.13 3.60
CA HIS A 154 7.51 -4.99 3.94
C HIS A 154 7.90 -5.91 2.77
N ASP A 155 6.92 -6.33 1.97
CA ASP A 155 7.14 -7.18 0.82
C ASP A 155 6.17 -6.84 -0.32
N LEU A 156 6.63 -5.94 -1.20
CA LEU A 156 5.95 -5.53 -2.42
C LEU A 156 5.84 -6.71 -3.42
N ASN A 157 6.89 -7.53 -3.53
CA ASN A 157 6.93 -8.64 -4.47
C ASN A 157 5.83 -9.67 -4.16
N THR A 158 5.65 -10.02 -2.88
CA THR A 158 4.56 -10.91 -2.45
C THR A 158 3.18 -10.34 -2.76
N ILE A 159 2.94 -9.04 -2.52
CA ILE A 159 1.64 -8.40 -2.80
C ILE A 159 1.26 -8.56 -4.29
N PHE A 160 2.23 -8.35 -5.18
CA PHE A 160 2.01 -8.35 -6.64
C PHE A 160 2.35 -9.68 -7.33
N LYS A 161 2.67 -10.74 -6.58
CA LYS A 161 3.13 -12.05 -7.11
C LYS A 161 4.30 -11.93 -8.10
N ILE A 162 5.27 -11.10 -7.75
CA ILE A 162 6.47 -10.91 -8.55
C ILE A 162 7.47 -12.01 -8.18
N ASP A 163 7.83 -12.82 -9.17
CA ASP A 163 8.78 -13.91 -9.02
C ASP A 163 10.21 -13.36 -9.03
N ASP A 164 10.74 -13.13 -7.82
CA ASP A 164 12.11 -12.65 -7.57
C ASP A 164 12.65 -13.39 -6.34
N ASP A 165 13.96 -13.64 -6.31
CA ASP A 165 14.64 -14.38 -5.25
C ASP A 165 14.60 -13.66 -3.89
N TYR A 166 14.31 -12.34 -3.88
CA TYR A 166 14.35 -11.51 -2.69
C TYR A 166 13.05 -10.74 -2.46
N PRO A 167 12.59 -10.59 -1.20
CA PRO A 167 11.53 -9.67 -0.89
C PRO A 167 11.97 -8.22 -1.18
N ALA A 168 11.02 -7.39 -1.57
CA ALA A 168 11.25 -5.98 -1.83
C ALA A 168 10.47 -5.12 -0.84
N SER A 169 11.15 -4.46 0.10
CA SER A 169 10.50 -3.52 1.01
C SER A 169 10.41 -2.14 0.37
N TYR A 170 9.22 -1.53 0.37
CA TYR A 170 8.95 -0.21 -0.19
C TYR A 170 8.47 0.75 0.91
N TYR A 171 9.04 1.95 0.92
CA TYR A 171 8.71 3.01 1.87
C TYR A 171 8.53 4.32 1.12
N ALA A 172 7.57 5.15 1.55
CA ALA A 172 7.42 6.48 0.98
C ALA A 172 6.88 7.50 1.99
N VAL A 173 7.21 8.76 1.75
CA VAL A 173 6.66 9.94 2.42
C VAL A 173 6.21 10.94 1.37
N PHE A 174 5.03 11.52 1.59
CA PHE A 174 4.39 12.50 0.75
C PHE A 174 3.98 13.69 1.60
N ASP A 175 4.51 14.88 1.33
CA ASP A 175 4.10 16.15 1.96
C ASP A 175 3.11 16.84 1.02
N GLY A 176 1.84 16.90 1.41
CA GLY A 176 0.77 17.47 0.62
C GLY A 176 0.66 18.98 0.77
N HIS A 177 0.28 19.68 -0.29
CA HIS A 177 0.02 21.12 -0.25
C HIS A 177 -1.21 21.51 -1.06
N ALA A 178 -1.88 22.57 -0.63
CA ALA A 178 -3.15 23.05 -1.21
C ALA A 178 -4.26 21.99 -1.22
N GLY A 179 -4.24 21.07 -0.25
CA GLY A 179 -5.14 19.92 -0.15
C GLY A 179 -4.37 18.61 0.05
N GLN A 180 -5.10 17.54 0.34
CA GLN A 180 -4.51 16.23 0.63
C GLN A 180 -4.59 15.23 -0.54
N ASP A 181 -5.31 15.57 -1.61
CA ASP A 181 -5.73 14.59 -2.62
C ASP A 181 -4.54 14.03 -3.39
N ALA A 182 -3.54 14.86 -3.72
CA ALA A 182 -2.30 14.41 -4.34
C ALA A 182 -1.51 13.44 -3.45
N ALA A 183 -1.32 13.79 -2.17
CA ALA A 183 -0.60 12.94 -1.22
C ALA A 183 -1.33 11.61 -0.96
N VAL A 184 -2.67 11.64 -0.88
CA VAL A 184 -3.50 10.44 -0.81
C VAL A 184 -3.33 9.58 -2.06
N TYR A 185 -3.45 10.19 -3.25
CA TYR A 185 -3.33 9.47 -4.51
C TYR A 185 -1.96 8.80 -4.68
N CYS A 186 -0.87 9.53 -4.39
CA CYS A 186 0.47 8.96 -4.48
C CYS A 186 0.70 7.84 -3.45
N ALA A 187 0.17 7.97 -2.23
CA ALA A 187 0.25 6.91 -1.22
C ALA A 187 -0.49 5.64 -1.66
N THR A 188 -1.65 5.78 -2.29
CA THR A 188 -2.48 4.67 -2.76
C THR A 188 -1.92 4.00 -4.03
N HIS A 189 -1.32 4.74 -4.96
CA HIS A 189 -1.05 4.23 -6.31
C HIS A 189 0.42 4.18 -6.75
N LEU A 190 1.33 4.98 -6.18
CA LEU A 190 2.70 5.05 -6.70
C LEU A 190 3.42 3.68 -6.65
N HIS A 191 3.20 2.92 -5.58
CA HIS A 191 3.78 1.58 -5.42
C HIS A 191 3.10 0.54 -6.31
N GLN A 192 1.83 0.73 -6.66
CA GLN A 192 1.11 -0.09 -7.64
C GLN A 192 1.76 0.07 -9.01
N TYR A 193 1.89 1.31 -9.49
CA TYR A 193 2.46 1.57 -10.82
C TYR A 193 3.95 1.20 -10.91
N LEU A 194 4.69 1.24 -9.79
CA LEU A 194 6.03 0.67 -9.72
C LEU A 194 6.03 -0.84 -9.99
N ALA A 195 5.16 -1.58 -9.31
CA ALA A 195 5.08 -3.04 -9.45
C ALA A 195 4.52 -3.48 -10.80
N GLU A 196 3.66 -2.66 -11.43
CA GLU A 196 3.08 -2.91 -12.76
C GLU A 196 3.99 -2.47 -13.91
N SER A 197 5.05 -1.70 -13.65
CA SER A 197 5.99 -1.26 -14.67
C SER A 197 6.70 -2.45 -15.31
N ILE A 198 6.79 -2.44 -16.65
CA ILE A 198 7.51 -3.48 -17.42
C ILE A 198 9.01 -3.57 -17.09
N TYR A 199 9.56 -2.53 -16.45
CA TYR A 199 10.95 -2.49 -16.03
C TYR A 199 11.16 -3.16 -14.68
N TYR A 200 10.11 -3.34 -13.86
CA TYR A 200 10.23 -3.96 -12.54
C TYR A 200 10.17 -5.49 -12.63
N PRO A 201 10.99 -6.24 -11.86
CA PRO A 201 12.04 -5.80 -10.93
C PRO A 201 13.42 -5.61 -11.59
N SER A 202 13.55 -5.92 -12.88
CA SER A 202 14.86 -6.00 -13.58
C SER A 202 15.65 -4.68 -13.61
N ASN A 203 14.96 -3.54 -13.66
CA ASN A 203 15.52 -2.19 -13.75
C ASN A 203 14.69 -1.22 -12.90
N ILE A 204 14.90 -1.31 -11.58
CA ILE A 204 14.16 -0.53 -10.57
C ILE A 204 14.28 0.98 -10.79
N GLU A 205 15.42 1.49 -11.27
CA GLU A 205 15.56 2.93 -11.53
C GLU A 205 14.60 3.43 -12.62
N HIS A 206 14.49 2.68 -13.73
CA HIS A 206 13.55 3.02 -14.80
C HIS A 206 12.11 2.80 -14.35
N ALA A 207 11.84 1.72 -13.62
CA ALA A 207 10.52 1.45 -13.06
C ALA A 207 10.04 2.55 -12.11
N LEU A 208 10.94 3.11 -11.28
CA LEU A 208 10.61 4.25 -10.42
C LEU A 208 10.28 5.50 -11.25
N ARG A 209 11.06 5.82 -12.29
CA ARG A 209 10.76 6.96 -13.16
C ARG A 209 9.41 6.79 -13.86
N ASP A 210 9.15 5.61 -14.40
CA ASP A 210 7.90 5.24 -15.05
C ASP A 210 6.70 5.34 -14.10
N ALA A 211 6.85 4.85 -12.87
CA ALA A 211 5.83 4.94 -11.83
C ALA A 211 5.48 6.39 -11.46
N PHE A 212 6.48 7.27 -11.30
CA PHE A 212 6.24 8.69 -11.01
C PHE A 212 5.48 9.37 -12.15
N ILE A 213 5.90 9.15 -13.41
CA ILE A 213 5.25 9.74 -14.60
C ILE A 213 3.81 9.22 -14.72
N THR A 214 3.60 7.92 -14.54
CA THR A 214 2.27 7.29 -14.62
C THR A 214 1.35 7.81 -13.52
N THR A 215 1.85 7.88 -12.27
CA THR A 215 1.10 8.41 -11.12
C THR A 215 0.66 9.85 -11.38
N ASP A 216 1.59 10.71 -11.83
CA ASP A 216 1.31 12.13 -12.09
C ASP A 216 0.30 12.29 -13.24
N ALA A 217 0.48 11.55 -14.33
CA ALA A 217 -0.44 11.58 -15.47
C ALA A 217 -1.87 11.18 -15.08
N HIS A 218 -2.03 10.09 -14.30
CA HIS A 218 -3.35 9.65 -13.85
C HIS A 218 -3.97 10.62 -12.83
N PHE A 219 -3.17 11.17 -11.92
CA PHE A 219 -3.67 12.19 -10.98
C PHE A 219 -4.11 13.47 -11.70
N ILE A 220 -3.41 13.92 -12.74
CA ILE A 220 -3.81 15.06 -13.57
C ILE A 220 -5.18 14.81 -14.22
N GLN A 221 -5.44 13.60 -14.72
CA GLN A 221 -6.75 13.24 -15.27
C GLN A 221 -7.84 13.32 -14.18
N LYS A 222 -7.55 12.81 -12.99
CA LYS A 222 -8.45 12.90 -11.82
C LYS A 222 -8.71 14.35 -11.41
N CYS A 223 -7.68 15.20 -11.44
CA CYS A 223 -7.79 16.63 -11.15
C CYS A 223 -8.74 17.33 -12.12
N LYS A 224 -8.62 17.06 -13.43
CA LYS A 224 -9.54 17.61 -14.45
C LYS A 224 -10.99 17.20 -14.21
N LYS A 225 -11.22 15.94 -13.82
CA LYS A 225 -12.57 15.40 -13.57
C LYS A 225 -13.22 15.96 -12.32
N HIS A 226 -12.43 16.23 -11.27
CA HIS A 226 -12.93 16.60 -9.95
C HIS A 226 -12.56 18.02 -9.50
N ALA A 227 -12.01 18.84 -10.40
CA ALA A 227 -11.54 20.21 -10.14
C ALA A 227 -10.57 20.29 -8.95
N LEU A 228 -9.66 19.32 -8.84
CA LEU A 228 -8.64 19.29 -7.79
C LEU A 228 -7.43 20.15 -8.19
N SER A 229 -6.76 20.70 -7.19
CA SER A 229 -5.58 21.58 -7.38
C SER A 229 -4.48 21.36 -6.33
N SER A 230 -4.59 20.28 -5.55
CA SER A 230 -3.54 19.92 -4.60
C SER A 230 -2.32 19.33 -5.31
N GLY A 231 -1.17 19.45 -4.66
CA GLY A 231 0.07 18.81 -5.08
C GLY A 231 0.74 18.13 -3.91
N THR A 232 1.82 17.38 -4.18
CA THR A 232 2.60 16.75 -3.11
C THR A 232 4.06 16.61 -3.50
N THR A 233 4.95 16.63 -2.52
CA THR A 233 6.30 16.07 -2.69
C THR A 233 6.19 14.55 -2.69
N ALA A 234 7.19 13.86 -3.21
CA ALA A 234 7.35 12.43 -2.97
C ALA A 234 8.82 12.11 -2.69
N VAL A 235 9.08 11.30 -1.68
CA VAL A 235 10.34 10.57 -1.55
C VAL A 235 10.00 9.12 -1.25
N CYS A 236 10.51 8.20 -2.07
CA CYS A 236 10.32 6.78 -1.85
C CYS A 236 11.66 6.04 -1.88
N ALA A 237 11.70 4.92 -1.16
CA ALA A 237 12.84 4.05 -1.06
C ALA A 237 12.42 2.60 -1.23
N ILE A 238 13.21 1.84 -1.98
CA ILE A 238 13.03 0.40 -2.14
C ILE A 238 14.31 -0.35 -1.78
N ILE A 239 14.14 -1.39 -0.97
CA ILE A 239 15.21 -2.26 -0.49
C ILE A 239 14.95 -3.65 -1.03
N SER A 240 15.84 -4.13 -1.90
CA SER A 240 15.81 -5.50 -2.44
C SER A 240 17.23 -5.98 -2.70
N ASN A 241 17.52 -7.25 -2.39
CA ASN A 241 18.81 -7.90 -2.59
C ASN A 241 20.02 -7.03 -2.14
N LYS A 242 19.97 -6.50 -0.91
CA LYS A 242 21.01 -5.61 -0.33
C LYS A 242 21.27 -4.32 -1.11
N LYS A 243 20.46 -4.01 -2.13
CA LYS A 243 20.46 -2.74 -2.85
C LYS A 243 19.38 -1.84 -2.28
N PHE A 244 19.67 -0.55 -2.33
CA PHE A 244 18.85 0.50 -1.76
C PHE A 244 18.71 1.60 -2.81
N TYR A 245 17.49 1.81 -3.30
CA TYR A 245 17.17 2.80 -4.32
C TYR A 245 16.29 3.88 -3.71
N VAL A 246 16.49 5.12 -4.14
CA VAL A 246 15.71 6.28 -3.69
C VAL A 246 15.31 7.10 -4.91
N ALA A 247 14.03 7.45 -5.00
CA ALA A 247 13.50 8.39 -5.99
C ALA A 247 12.74 9.50 -5.28
N TRP A 248 12.82 10.74 -5.80
CA TRP A 248 12.17 11.88 -5.17
C TRP A 248 11.76 12.97 -6.16
N VAL A 249 10.74 13.73 -5.77
CA VAL A 249 10.33 15.00 -6.35
C VAL A 249 9.96 15.95 -5.22
N GLY A 250 10.57 17.13 -5.17
CA GLY A 250 10.30 18.16 -4.16
C GLY A 250 11.41 18.26 -3.11
N ASP A 251 11.03 18.66 -1.90
CA ASP A 251 11.94 19.02 -0.82
C ASP A 251 11.79 18.15 0.45
N SER A 252 10.98 17.08 0.39
CA SER A 252 11.06 15.97 1.34
C SER A 252 12.45 15.35 1.35
N GLN A 253 12.94 14.95 2.52
CA GLN A 253 14.32 14.53 2.73
C GLN A 253 14.44 13.03 2.97
N ALA A 254 15.57 12.45 2.59
CA ALA A 254 15.99 11.13 3.04
C ALA A 254 17.48 11.13 3.42
N VAL A 255 17.80 10.46 4.52
CA VAL A 255 19.16 10.34 5.04
C VAL A 255 19.49 8.87 5.31
N LEU A 256 20.72 8.46 4.99
CA LEU A 256 21.26 7.17 5.37
C LEU A 256 22.28 7.37 6.49
N VAL A 257 22.06 6.73 7.63
CA VAL A 257 23.01 6.74 8.74
C VAL A 257 23.71 5.39 8.80
N LYS A 258 25.04 5.39 8.68
CA LYS A 258 25.87 4.20 8.84
C LYS A 258 26.94 4.46 9.89
N ARG A 259 26.83 3.77 11.03
CA ARG A 259 27.65 4.05 12.23
C ARG A 259 27.49 5.52 12.63
N ASN A 260 28.55 6.33 12.51
CA ASN A 260 28.56 7.75 12.84
C ASN A 260 28.59 8.66 11.59
N ASN A 261 28.35 8.11 10.40
CA ASN A 261 28.32 8.87 9.16
C ASN A 261 26.88 9.05 8.69
N VAL A 262 26.47 10.32 8.49
CA VAL A 262 25.18 10.69 7.94
C VAL A 262 25.39 11.08 6.48
N LYS A 263 24.72 10.39 5.56
CA LYS A 263 24.71 10.69 4.14
C LYS A 263 23.34 11.21 3.74
N GLN A 264 23.30 12.45 3.25
CA GLN A 264 22.13 12.99 2.59
C GLN A 264 21.92 12.25 1.25
N LEU A 265 20.71 11.73 1.03
CA LEU A 265 20.38 10.95 -0.16
C LEU A 265 19.66 11.78 -1.22
N VAL A 266 18.95 12.81 -0.79
CA VAL A 266 18.13 13.67 -1.64
C VAL A 266 18.82 15.01 -1.88
N ASN A 267 18.93 15.41 -3.14
CA ASN A 267 19.19 16.80 -3.50
C ASN A 267 17.84 17.50 -3.73
N SER A 268 17.42 18.33 -2.78
CA SER A 268 16.10 18.96 -2.78
C SER A 268 15.87 19.82 -4.01
N HIS A 269 14.70 19.69 -4.61
CA HIS A 269 14.26 20.57 -5.68
C HIS A 269 13.72 21.85 -5.05
N ARG A 270 14.46 22.95 -5.17
CA ARG A 270 14.07 24.27 -4.68
C ARG A 270 14.21 25.29 -5.81
N PRO A 271 13.32 26.30 -5.93
CA PRO A 271 13.37 27.26 -7.02
C PRO A 271 14.67 28.09 -7.10
N ASP A 272 15.38 28.24 -5.99
CA ASP A 272 16.62 29.02 -5.86
C ASP A 272 17.89 28.24 -6.24
N ARG A 273 17.75 27.01 -6.75
CA ARG A 273 18.84 26.13 -7.13
C ARG A 273 18.72 25.60 -8.56
#